data_AF-A0A3C0Y9F7-F1
#
_entry.id   AF-A0A3C0Y9F7-F1
#
_cell.length_a   1.000
_cell.length_b   1.000
_cell.length_c   1.000
_cell.angle_alpha   90.00
_cell.angle_beta   90.00
_cell.angle_gamma   90.00
#
_symmetry.space_group_name_H-M   'P 1'
#
loop_
_entity.id
_entity.type
_entity.pdbx_description
1 polymer ?
#
loop_
_entity_poly.entity_id
_entity_poly.type
_entity_poly.pdbx_seq_one_letter_code
_entity_poly.pdbx_strand_id
1 'polypeptide(L)'
;MNALDELGHCPDVATLKPALQRLCGKFGRIARMDILTAMHEGRKQAICFLRLDSPEKEQVLMKTLGVGCFGGEIVFVVDLSAPMTSESAGPSSQWAEFEDFN
;
A
#
# COMPACT_ATOMS: atom_id res chain seq x y z
N MET A 1 6.37 11.20 -16.61
CA MET A 1 5.27 10.30 -16.21
C MET A 1 5.86 9.35 -15.18
N ASN A 2 5.53 9.54 -13.90
CA ASN A 2 6.04 8.68 -12.84
C ASN A 2 5.16 7.42 -12.82
N ALA A 3 5.72 6.25 -13.09
CA ALA A 3 4.94 5.00 -13.10
C ALA A 3 4.29 4.66 -11.74
N LEU A 4 4.74 5.32 -10.66
CA LEU A 4 4.09 5.30 -9.34
C LEU A 4 2.74 6.02 -9.29
N ASP A 5 2.57 7.08 -10.08
CA ASP A 5 1.36 7.90 -10.07
C ASP A 5 0.14 7.08 -10.51
N GLU A 6 0.33 6.19 -11.49
CA GLU A 6 -0.69 5.24 -11.95
C GLU A 6 -1.09 4.23 -10.85
N LEU A 7 -0.23 3.99 -9.86
CA LEU A 7 -0.51 3.09 -8.73
C LEU A 7 -1.28 3.79 -7.60
N GLY A 8 -1.15 5.11 -7.45
CA GLY A 8 -1.86 5.90 -6.43
C GLY A 8 -3.38 5.99 -6.66
N HIS A 9 -3.86 5.62 -7.85
CA HIS A 9 -5.29 5.52 -8.15
C HIS A 9 -5.93 4.21 -7.68
N CYS A 10 -5.15 3.28 -7.12
CA CYS A 10 -5.69 2.02 -6.63
C CYS A 10 -6.48 2.25 -5.33
N PRO A 11 -7.75 1.81 -5.24
CA PRO A 11 -8.53 1.93 -4.00
C PRO A 11 -8.00 1.04 -2.88
N ASP A 12 -7.51 -0.17 -3.21
CA ASP A 12 -7.11 -1.15 -2.20
C ASP A 12 -5.94 -2.04 -2.66
N VAL A 13 -5.40 -2.82 -1.71
CA VAL A 13 -4.32 -3.80 -1.95
C VAL A 13 -4.70 -4.81 -3.04
N ALA A 14 -5.98 -5.21 -3.10
CA ALA A 14 -6.48 -6.17 -4.08
C ALA A 14 -6.33 -5.65 -5.53
N THR A 15 -6.42 -4.34 -5.75
CA THR A 15 -6.22 -3.70 -7.06
C THR A 15 -4.77 -3.27 -7.27
N LEU A 16 -4.07 -2.90 -6.20
CA LEU A 16 -2.66 -2.50 -6.24
C LEU A 16 -1.73 -3.66 -6.59
N LYS A 17 -1.98 -4.84 -6.00
CA LYS A 17 -1.18 -6.05 -6.21
C LYS A 17 -1.07 -6.46 -7.69
N PRO A 18 -2.16 -6.64 -8.45
CA PRO A 18 -2.08 -7.00 -9.87
C PRO A 18 -1.50 -5.86 -10.73
N ALA A 19 -1.72 -4.59 -10.36
CA ALA A 19 -1.11 -3.46 -11.05
C ALA A 19 0.43 -3.46 -10.90
N LEU A 20 0.91 -3.69 -9.68
CA LEU A 20 2.33 -3.87 -9.39
C LEU A 20 2.93 -5.07 -10.12
N GLN A 21 2.22 -6.20 -10.15
CA GLN A 21 2.69 -7.36 -10.89
C GLN A 21 2.84 -7.09 -12.38
N ARG A 22 1.88 -6.40 -13.01
CA ARG A 22 1.99 -6.01 -14.42
C ARG A 22 3.13 -5.04 -14.66
N LEU A 23 3.29 -4.05 -13.78
CA LEU A 23 4.35 -3.05 -13.91
C LEU A 23 5.73 -3.70 -13.78
N CYS A 24 5.96 -4.44 -12.70
CA CYS A 24 7.22 -5.12 -12.42
C CYS A 24 7.51 -6.24 -13.42
N GLY A 25 6.48 -6.91 -13.94
CA GLY A 25 6.59 -7.91 -15.00
C GLY A 25 7.22 -7.40 -16.29
N LYS A 26 7.16 -6.09 -16.56
CA LYS A 26 7.88 -5.46 -17.70
C LYS A 26 9.39 -5.47 -17.52
N PHE A 27 9.87 -5.47 -16.28
CA PHE A 27 11.29 -5.43 -15.95
C PHE A 27 11.83 -6.85 -15.73
N GLY A 28 11.08 -7.70 -15.04
CA GLY A 28 11.45 -9.09 -14.85
C GLY A 28 10.50 -9.89 -13.97
N ARG A 29 10.95 -11.10 -13.62
CA ARG A 29 10.23 -11.96 -12.67
C ARG A 29 10.40 -11.39 -11.26
N ILE A 30 9.28 -11.28 -10.57
CA ILE A 30 9.22 -10.88 -9.17
C ILE A 30 9.58 -12.09 -8.33
N ALA A 31 10.67 -11.98 -7.56
CA ALA A 31 11.10 -13.01 -6.61
C ALA A 31 10.29 -12.92 -5.31
N ARG A 32 9.99 -11.69 -4.86
CA ARG A 32 9.19 -11.44 -3.66
C ARG A 32 8.38 -10.16 -3.81
N MET A 33 7.16 -10.16 -3.28
CA MET A 33 6.30 -8.99 -3.18
C MET A 33 5.47 -9.05 -1.90
N ASP A 34 5.66 -8.07 -1.04
CA ASP A 34 4.94 -7.89 0.22
C ASP A 34 4.28 -6.51 0.20
N ILE A 35 3.04 -6.41 0.68
CA ILE A 35 2.29 -5.14 0.72
C ILE A 35 1.72 -5.00 2.12
N LEU A 36 2.18 -3.98 2.84
CA LEU A 36 1.70 -3.64 4.17
C LEU A 36 0.81 -2.41 4.09
N THR A 37 -0.39 -2.48 4.64
CA THR A 37 -1.26 -1.31 4.78
C THR A 37 -1.00 -0.63 6.11
N ALA A 38 -0.75 0.67 6.08
CA ALA A 38 -0.62 1.51 7.25
C ALA A 38 -1.67 2.62 7.21
N MET A 39 -2.13 3.06 8.38
CA MET A 39 -2.97 4.26 8.49
C MET A 39 -2.12 5.38 9.08
N HIS A 40 -1.93 6.45 8.32
CA HIS A 40 -1.11 7.58 8.71
C HIS A 40 -1.92 8.86 8.51
N GLU A 41 -2.13 9.62 9.58
CA GLU A 41 -2.87 10.89 9.55
C GLU A 41 -4.27 10.79 8.91
N GLY A 42 -4.98 9.67 9.14
CA GLY A 42 -6.31 9.43 8.57
C GLY A 42 -6.31 9.00 7.10
N ARG A 43 -5.14 8.86 6.47
CA ARG A 43 -4.99 8.32 5.11
C ARG A 43 -4.54 6.88 5.15
N LYS A 44 -5.10 6.07 4.26
CA LYS A 44 -4.71 4.68 4.09
C LYS A 44 -3.53 4.65 3.13
N GLN A 45 -2.38 4.20 3.60
CA GLN A 45 -1.17 4.07 2.81
C GLN A 45 -0.82 2.60 2.63
N ALA A 46 -0.23 2.25 1.51
CA ALA A 46 0.32 0.92 1.26
C ALA A 46 1.84 1.03 1.05
N ILE A 47 2.58 0.37 1.93
CA ILE A 47 4.02 0.20 1.85
C ILE A 47 4.27 -1.08 1.07
N CYS A 48 4.91 -0.95 -0.09
CA CYS A 48 5.18 -2.07 -0.98
C CYS A 48 6.66 -2.43 -0.92
N PHE A 49 6.92 -3.69 -0.62
CA PHE A 49 8.24 -4.31 -0.64
C PHE A 49 8.32 -5.22 -1.87
N LEU A 50 9.32 -5.01 -2.70
CA LEU A 50 9.51 -5.77 -3.93
C LEU A 50 10.96 -6.22 -4.06
N ARG A 51 11.13 -7.46 -4.52
CA ARG A 51 12.41 -8.02 -4.93
C ARG A 51 12.29 -8.67 -6.30
N LEU A 52 13.19 -8.35 -7.20
CA LEU A 52 13.28 -9.02 -8.50
C LEU A 52 14.32 -10.14 -8.45
N ASP A 53 14.25 -11.02 -9.44
CA ASP A 53 15.22 -12.12 -9.59
C ASP A 53 16.63 -11.64 -10.00
N SER A 54 16.75 -10.44 -10.59
CA SER A 54 18.03 -9.91 -11.08
C SER A 54 18.30 -8.50 -10.55
N PRO A 55 19.47 -8.25 -9.93
CA PRO A 55 19.80 -6.94 -9.32
C PRO A 55 19.91 -5.81 -10.35
N GLU A 56 20.30 -6.12 -11.58
CA GLU A 56 20.33 -5.13 -12.67
C GLU A 56 18.93 -4.60 -12.99
N LYS A 57 17.92 -5.48 -12.96
CA LYS A 57 16.52 -5.11 -13.20
C LYS A 57 15.96 -4.29 -12.05
N GLU A 58 16.41 -4.57 -10.83
CA GLU A 58 16.06 -3.78 -9.65
C GLU A 58 16.51 -2.33 -9.80
N GLN A 59 17.74 -2.10 -10.28
CA GLN A 59 18.23 -0.75 -10.53
C GLN A 59 17.46 0.01 -11.62
N VAL A 60 17.06 -0.68 -12.69
CA VAL A 60 16.24 -0.06 -13.75
C VAL A 60 14.85 0.29 -13.21
N LEU A 61 14.25 -0.62 -12.42
CA LEU A 61 12.96 -0.38 -11.79
C LEU A 61 13.02 0.79 -10.80
N MET A 62 14.06 0.87 -9.96
CA MET A 62 14.30 1.98 -9.04
C MET A 62 14.36 3.32 -9.77
N LYS A 63 15.13 3.40 -10.86
CA LYS A 63 15.21 4.62 -11.67
C LYS A 63 13.88 4.98 -12.35
N THR A 64 13.10 3.99 -12.76
CA THR A 64 11.82 4.21 -13.45
C THR A 64 10.72 4.65 -12.50
N LEU A 65 10.69 4.06 -11.29
CA LEU A 65 9.75 4.44 -10.26
C LEU A 65 10.22 5.69 -9.48
N GLY A 66 11.52 6.00 -9.48
CA GLY A 66 12.09 7.06 -8.66
C GLY A 66 12.14 6.69 -7.17
N VAL A 67 12.33 5.40 -6.85
CA VAL A 67 12.27 4.85 -5.49
C VAL A 67 13.63 4.34 -5.02
N GLY A 68 13.78 4.21 -3.70
CA GLY A 68 14.99 3.66 -3.08
C GLY A 68 14.94 2.15 -2.85
N CYS A 69 16.10 1.60 -2.52
CA CYS A 69 16.26 0.25 -1.99
C CYS A 69 16.62 0.33 -0.51
N PHE A 70 15.93 -0.44 0.32
CA PHE A 70 16.18 -0.55 1.75
C PHE A 70 16.42 -2.03 2.09
N GLY A 71 17.56 -2.34 2.72
CA GLY A 71 17.87 -3.71 3.13
C GLY A 71 18.05 -4.72 1.98
N GLY A 72 18.23 -4.25 0.74
CA GLY A 72 18.29 -5.11 -0.46
C GLY A 72 16.92 -5.37 -1.10
N GLU A 73 15.88 -4.66 -0.68
CA GLU A 73 14.54 -4.72 -1.26
C GLU A 73 14.08 -3.33 -1.71
N ILE A 74 13.34 -3.27 -2.80
CA ILE A 74 12.76 -2.02 -3.31
C ILE A 74 11.55 -1.69 -2.44
N VAL A 75 11.57 -0.51 -1.83
CA VAL A 75 10.50 -0.07 -0.91
C VAL A 75 9.94 1.27 -1.37
N PHE A 76 8.62 1.34 -1.48
CA PHE A 76 7.91 2.58 -1.81
C PHE A 76 6.54 2.62 -1.15
N VAL A 77 6.02 3.84 -0.98
CA VAL A 77 4.73 4.10 -0.33
C VAL A 77 3.77 4.71 -1.36
N VAL A 78 2.56 4.16 -1.43
CA VAL A 78 1.46 4.71 -2.22
C VAL A 78 0.27 5.04 -1.32
N ASP A 79 -0.41 6.14 -1.62
CA ASP A 79 -1.67 6.48 -0.96
C ASP A 79 -2.81 5.69 -1.62
N LEU A 80 -3.69 5.09 -0.82
CA LEU A 80 -4.86 4.36 -1.28
C LEU A 80 -6.08 5.27 -1.23
N SER A 81 -6.77 5.41 -2.36
CA SER A 81 -7.87 6.37 -2.52
C SER A 81 -9.19 5.97 -1.84
N ALA A 82 -9.30 4.74 -1.31
CA ALA A 82 -10.55 4.32 -0.67
C ALA A 82 -10.72 4.95 0.72
N PRO A 83 -11.74 5.81 0.96
CA PRO A 83 -12.23 6.02 2.31
C PRO A 83 -12.79 4.68 2.81
N MET A 84 -12.45 4.27 4.02
CA MET A 84 -13.06 3.06 4.58
C MET A 84 -14.57 3.24 4.62
N THR A 85 -15.30 2.38 3.90
CA THR A 85 -16.52 1.83 4.47
C THR A 85 -16.08 1.10 5.73
N SER A 86 -16.29 1.76 6.88
CA SER A 86 -16.23 1.13 8.18
C SER A 86 -17.24 -0.02 8.20
N GLU A 87 -16.82 -1.22 7.83
CA GLU A 87 -17.58 -2.41 8.18
C GLU A 87 -17.28 -2.73 9.64
N SER A 88 -18.14 -2.16 10.48
CA SER A 88 -18.58 -2.69 11.77
C SER A 88 -17.51 -2.96 12.84
N ALA A 89 -17.13 -1.90 13.56
CA ALA A 89 -17.11 -1.98 15.02
C ALA A 89 -18.21 -1.03 15.51
N GLY A 90 -19.27 -1.61 16.09
CA GLY A 90 -20.55 -0.96 16.39
C GLY A 90 -20.47 0.26 17.30
N PRO A 91 -21.61 0.92 17.58
CA PRO A 91 -21.65 2.14 18.37
C PRO A 91 -21.24 1.83 19.81
N SER A 92 -19.94 1.91 20.11
CA SER A 92 -19.45 2.00 21.49
C SER A 92 -19.61 3.45 21.96
N SER A 93 -20.83 3.97 21.78
CA SER A 93 -21.34 5.23 22.30
C SER A 93 -22.60 4.90 23.11
N GLN A 94 -22.48 4.01 24.07
CA GLN A 94 -23.39 4.02 25.21
C GLN A 94 -22.57 4.58 26.37
N TRP A 95 -22.43 5.90 26.35
CA TRP A 95 -22.24 6.69 27.55
C TRP A 95 -23.20 6.12 28.60
N ALA A 96 -22.66 5.73 29.74
CA ALA A 96 -23.46 5.28 30.86
C ALA A 96 -24.29 6.46 31.38
N GLU A 97 -25.38 6.75 30.69
CA GLU A 97 -26.51 7.50 31.20
C GLU A 97 -27.37 6.48 31.95
N PHE A 98 -27.03 6.30 33.23
CA PHE A 98 -27.99 5.86 34.22
C PHE A 98 -27.95 6.90 35.33
N GLU A 99 -28.71 7.97 35.10
CA GLU A 99 -29.40 8.62 36.21
C GLU A 99 -30.33 7.57 36.81
N ASP A 100 -30.08 7.15 38.05
CA ASP A 100 -31.12 6.55 38.87
C ASP A 100 -31.22 7.33 40.18
N PHE A 101 -32.30 8.10 40.22
CA PHE A 101 -32.89 8.69 41.40
C PHE A 101 -33.33 7.58 42.36
N ASN A 102 -32.88 7.63 43.62
CA ASN A 102 -33.74 7.63 44.82
C ASN A 102 -32.91 7.62 46.11
#